data_AF-A0AB35VVK3-F1
#
_entry.id   AF-A0AB35VVK3-F1
#
_cell.length_a   1.000
_cell.length_b   1.000
_cell.length_c   1.000
_cell.angle_alpha   90.00
_cell.angle_beta   90.00
_cell.angle_gamma   90.00
#
_symmetry.space_group_name_H-M   'P 1'
#
loop_
_entity.id
_entity.type
_entity.pdbx_description
1 polymer ?
#
loop_
_entity_poly.entity_id
_entity_poly.type
_entity_poly.pdbx_seq_one_letter_code
_entity_poly.pdbx_strand_id
1 'polypeptide(L)'
;MASFRQRNNTWRAEISVNGIRESATFDTKAQARAWASKRETQLREQSHGKLPDHSFLEAIERYLNEVSIKKKTHENEVKRMAFFKREYKKLCQKQLAKVTTDDLVQWRDSRLKEVQGATVRREANILASLFTVARKEWKWIKESPMADLTLPPPSKHRDRRIAQDEIDRLCLAANWDNNVPVNSTQQIIIAFLFAIETAMRAGEIVGLTWDRVYLKDRYLVLNETKNGTKRNVPLSKRAVELLTLLKGLDKKQVFTCNSQSFDTLWRKLRDRCQITDLHFHDTRHEACTRLARKLEVLDLARMIGHKDLRSLMIYYNATASEIATRLD
;
A
#
# COMPACT_ATOMS: atom_id res chain seq x y z
N MET A 1 0.67 45.79 -13.24
CA MET A 1 1.12 46.80 -12.26
C MET A 1 0.17 47.96 -12.38
N ALA A 2 -0.54 48.28 -11.31
CA ALA A 2 -1.51 49.38 -11.28
C ALA A 2 -0.81 50.74 -11.43
N SER A 3 -1.35 51.61 -12.27
CA SER A 3 -0.91 53.00 -12.41
C SER A 3 -1.88 53.94 -11.72
N PHE A 4 -1.37 55.00 -11.10
CA PHE A 4 -2.17 55.98 -10.36
C PHE A 4 -1.87 57.39 -10.85
N ARG A 5 -2.90 58.14 -11.24
CA ARG A 5 -2.78 59.53 -11.72
C ARG A 5 -3.73 60.45 -10.95
N GLN A 6 -3.27 61.65 -10.62
CA GLN A 6 -4.09 62.66 -9.93
C GLN A 6 -4.57 63.71 -10.94
N ARG A 7 -5.86 64.06 -10.90
CA ARG A 7 -6.46 65.13 -11.73
C ARG A 7 -7.62 65.79 -10.98
N ASN A 8 -7.63 67.12 -10.90
CA ASN A 8 -8.69 67.92 -10.25
C ASN A 8 -9.14 67.35 -8.89
N ASN A 9 -8.18 67.18 -7.97
CA ASN A 9 -8.41 66.66 -6.61
C ASN A 9 -8.95 65.22 -6.51
N THR A 10 -8.93 64.44 -7.59
CA THR A 10 -9.31 63.02 -7.60
C THR A 10 -8.16 62.13 -8.08
N TRP A 11 -8.19 60.86 -7.69
CA TRP A 11 -7.20 59.82 -8.00
C TRP A 11 -7.79 58.77 -8.94
N ARG A 12 -7.24 58.66 -10.14
CA ARG A 12 -7.55 57.59 -11.09
C ARG A 12 -6.59 56.43 -10.93
N ALA A 13 -7.14 55.23 -10.71
CA ALA A 13 -6.41 53.96 -10.78
C ALA A 13 -6.66 53.29 -12.13
N GLU A 14 -5.60 52.80 -12.77
CA GLU A 14 -5.67 52.01 -14.00
C GLU A 14 -4.96 50.68 -13.77
N ILE A 15 -5.65 49.57 -14.05
CA ILE A 15 -5.12 48.22 -13.91
C ILE A 15 -5.13 47.49 -15.25
N SER A 16 -4.16 46.61 -15.44
CA SER A 16 -4.11 45.70 -16.58
C SER A 16 -3.66 44.32 -16.12
N VAL A 17 -4.55 43.34 -16.26
CA VAL A 17 -4.32 41.94 -15.88
C VAL A 17 -4.82 41.06 -17.01
N ASN A 18 -3.94 40.21 -17.56
CA ASN A 18 -4.27 39.20 -18.58
C ASN A 18 -5.07 39.75 -19.78
N GLY A 19 -4.67 40.92 -20.28
CA GLY A 19 -5.29 41.57 -21.46
C GLY A 19 -6.52 42.45 -21.16
N ILE A 20 -7.11 42.34 -19.97
CA ILE A 20 -8.24 43.19 -19.54
C ILE A 20 -7.69 44.47 -18.91
N ARG A 21 -8.18 45.63 -19.38
CA ARG A 21 -7.83 46.96 -18.85
C ARG A 21 -9.06 47.60 -18.21
N GLU A 22 -8.96 47.98 -16.95
CA GLU A 22 -10.02 48.69 -16.23
C GLU A 22 -9.46 49.93 -15.54
N SER A 23 -10.29 50.97 -15.40
CA SER A 23 -9.92 52.18 -14.66
C SER A 23 -11.09 52.71 -13.83
N ALA A 24 -10.78 53.25 -12.66
CA ALA A 24 -11.77 53.88 -11.78
C ALA A 24 -11.16 55.10 -11.07
N THR A 25 -12.02 56.03 -10.64
CA THR A 25 -11.62 57.29 -10.00
C THR A 25 -12.13 57.33 -8.57
N PHE A 26 -11.32 57.84 -7.65
CA PHE A 26 -11.58 57.88 -6.20
C PHE A 26 -11.13 59.22 -5.62
N ASP A 27 -11.67 59.59 -4.47
CA ASP A 27 -11.30 60.86 -3.79
C ASP A 27 -9.90 60.77 -3.17
N THR A 28 -9.47 59.58 -2.76
CA THR A 28 -8.17 59.36 -2.10
C THR A 28 -7.30 58.33 -2.80
N LYS A 29 -5.97 58.52 -2.72
CA LYS A 29 -4.98 57.55 -3.20
C LYS A 29 -5.10 56.19 -2.51
N ALA A 30 -5.52 56.18 -1.25
CA ALA A 30 -5.71 54.96 -0.47
C ALA A 30 -6.85 54.10 -1.02
N GLN A 31 -8.01 54.71 -1.30
CA GLN A 31 -9.14 54.03 -1.95
C GLN A 31 -8.77 53.51 -3.34
N ALA A 32 -8.06 54.31 -4.13
CA ALA A 32 -7.57 53.93 -5.45
C ALA A 32 -6.66 52.68 -5.39
N ARG A 33 -5.74 52.62 -4.43
CA ARG A 33 -4.87 51.46 -4.19
C ARG A 33 -5.64 50.23 -3.72
N ALA A 34 -6.56 50.39 -2.76
CA ALA A 34 -7.38 49.31 -2.24
C ALA A 34 -8.26 48.68 -3.33
N TRP A 35 -8.88 49.51 -4.17
CA TRP A 35 -9.65 49.06 -5.32
C TRP A 35 -8.76 48.31 -6.33
N ALA A 36 -7.62 48.89 -6.72
CA ALA A 36 -6.71 48.28 -7.68
C ALA A 36 -6.23 46.90 -7.21
N SER A 37 -5.83 46.76 -5.94
CA SER A 37 -5.39 45.48 -5.37
C SER A 37 -6.52 44.43 -5.34
N LYS A 38 -7.72 44.82 -4.91
CA LYS A 38 -8.89 43.92 -4.87
C LYS A 38 -9.29 43.47 -6.28
N ARG A 39 -9.27 44.39 -7.24
CA ARG A 39 -9.70 44.11 -8.61
C ARG A 39 -8.65 43.34 -9.41
N GLU A 40 -7.36 43.63 -9.25
CA GLU A 40 -6.29 42.80 -9.83
C GLU A 40 -6.37 41.35 -9.32
N THR A 41 -6.69 41.15 -8.03
CA THR A 41 -6.91 39.82 -7.45
C THR A 41 -8.11 39.11 -8.08
N GLN A 42 -9.26 39.79 -8.18
CA GLN A 42 -10.46 39.24 -8.84
C GLN A 42 -10.22 38.90 -10.32
N LEU A 43 -9.50 39.75 -11.07
CA LEU A 43 -9.20 39.51 -12.48
C LEU A 43 -8.22 38.34 -12.65
N ARG A 44 -7.25 38.18 -11.74
CA ARG A 44 -6.38 36.99 -11.70
C ARG A 44 -7.19 35.74 -11.40
N GLU A 45 -8.09 35.79 -10.43
CA GLU A 45 -9.00 34.69 -10.09
C GLU A 45 -9.93 34.32 -11.26
N GLN A 46 -10.47 35.30 -11.99
CA GLN A 46 -11.33 35.09 -13.16
C GLN A 46 -10.56 34.57 -14.38
N SER A 47 -9.30 34.97 -14.56
CA SER A 47 -8.47 34.55 -15.70
C SER A 47 -8.06 33.07 -15.64
N HIS A 48 -8.06 32.48 -14.45
CA HIS A 48 -8.06 31.04 -14.30
C HIS A 48 -9.51 30.58 -14.44
N GLY A 49 -9.91 30.18 -15.65
CA GLY A 49 -11.28 29.78 -15.97
C GLY A 49 -11.96 28.97 -14.85
N LYS A 50 -13.25 29.23 -14.63
CA LYS A 50 -14.03 28.60 -13.54
C LYS A 50 -13.75 27.09 -13.52
N LEU A 51 -13.26 26.61 -12.38
CA LEU A 51 -13.08 25.18 -12.18
C LEU A 51 -14.45 24.50 -12.34
N PRO A 52 -14.51 23.31 -12.94
CA PRO A 52 -15.72 22.50 -13.00
C PRO A 52 -16.35 22.34 -11.60
N ASP A 53 -17.65 22.56 -11.51
CA ASP A 53 -18.40 22.46 -10.25
C ASP A 53 -18.76 21.00 -9.97
N HIS A 54 -17.78 20.25 -9.45
CA HIS A 54 -17.95 18.86 -9.06
C HIS A 54 -17.81 18.67 -7.56
N SER A 55 -18.62 17.77 -7.01
CA SER A 55 -18.54 17.38 -5.61
C SER A 55 -17.39 16.40 -5.35
N PHE A 56 -16.95 16.29 -4.10
CA PHE A 56 -15.98 15.28 -3.72
C PHE A 56 -16.53 13.86 -3.89
N LEU A 57 -17.83 13.67 -3.69
CA LEU A 57 -18.53 12.41 -3.94
C LEU A 57 -18.40 11.96 -5.40
N GLU A 58 -18.67 12.85 -6.35
CA GLU A 58 -18.52 12.58 -7.79
C GLU A 58 -17.08 12.20 -8.14
N ALA A 59 -16.11 12.88 -7.54
CA ALA A 59 -14.69 12.57 -7.74
C ALA A 59 -14.33 11.16 -7.25
N ILE A 60 -14.87 10.74 -6.10
CA ILE A 60 -14.68 9.38 -5.57
C ILE A 60 -15.27 8.35 -6.53
N GLU A 61 -16.50 8.56 -7.00
CA GLU A 61 -17.19 7.60 -7.85
C GLU A 61 -16.53 7.48 -9.22
N ARG A 62 -16.19 8.62 -9.84
CA ARG A 62 -15.42 8.65 -11.09
C ARG A 62 -14.07 7.96 -10.94
N TYR A 63 -13.34 8.25 -9.86
CA TYR A 63 -12.04 7.63 -9.60
C TYR A 63 -12.17 6.10 -9.48
N LEU A 64 -13.19 5.62 -8.78
CA LEU A 64 -13.41 4.18 -8.62
C LEU A 64 -13.71 3.50 -9.97
N ASN A 65 -14.54 4.13 -10.80
CA ASN A 65 -15.01 3.57 -12.07
C ASN A 65 -13.97 3.66 -13.21
N GLU A 66 -13.14 4.71 -13.25
CA GLU A 66 -12.22 4.95 -14.37
C GLU A 66 -10.77 4.56 -14.07
N VAL A 67 -10.35 4.74 -12.82
CA VAL A 67 -8.93 4.60 -12.41
C VAL A 67 -8.72 3.38 -11.53
N SER A 68 -9.49 3.27 -10.45
CA SER A 68 -9.34 2.19 -9.47
C SER A 68 -9.65 0.83 -10.09
N ILE A 69 -10.60 0.74 -11.03
CA ILE A 69 -10.97 -0.53 -11.69
C ILE A 69 -9.78 -1.23 -12.38
N LYS A 70 -8.78 -0.46 -12.82
CA LYS A 70 -7.55 -0.96 -13.44
C LYS A 70 -6.54 -1.48 -12.42
N LYS A 71 -6.77 -1.22 -11.13
CA LYS A 71 -5.88 -1.61 -10.03
C LYS A 71 -6.31 -2.96 -9.46
N LYS A 72 -5.34 -3.83 -9.19
CA LYS A 72 -5.58 -5.09 -8.46
C LYS A 72 -6.15 -4.86 -7.04
N THR A 73 -6.02 -3.64 -6.51
CA THR A 73 -6.57 -3.23 -5.21
C THR A 73 -8.01 -2.72 -5.27
N HIS A 74 -8.64 -2.68 -6.45
CA HIS A 74 -9.95 -2.08 -6.68
C HIS A 74 -10.99 -2.44 -5.62
N GLU A 75 -11.24 -3.74 -5.41
CA GLU A 75 -12.24 -4.20 -4.44
C GLU A 75 -12.00 -3.67 -3.01
N ASN A 76 -10.73 -3.57 -2.62
CA ASN A 76 -10.32 -3.06 -1.32
C ASN A 76 -10.43 -1.53 -1.23
N GLU A 77 -10.26 -0.82 -2.35
CA GLU A 77 -10.48 0.61 -2.45
C GLU A 77 -11.98 0.92 -2.41
N VAL A 78 -12.81 0.18 -3.15
CA VAL A 78 -14.28 0.30 -3.14
C VAL A 78 -14.82 0.12 -1.72
N LYS A 79 -14.41 -0.93 -1.00
CA LYS A 79 -14.86 -1.16 0.39
C LYS A 79 -14.49 0.00 1.32
N ARG A 80 -13.27 0.54 1.20
CA ARG A 80 -12.80 1.68 2.01
C ARG A 80 -13.53 2.96 1.67
N MET A 81 -13.74 3.23 0.39
CA MET A 81 -14.46 4.42 -0.06
C MET A 81 -15.95 4.32 0.25
N ALA A 82 -16.55 3.13 0.24
CA ALA A 82 -17.93 2.94 0.70
C ALA A 82 -18.09 3.32 2.19
N PHE A 83 -17.16 2.88 3.04
CA PHE A 83 -17.10 3.33 4.44
C PHE A 83 -16.91 4.85 4.53
N PHE A 84 -15.92 5.40 3.82
CA PHE A 84 -15.62 6.84 3.83
C PHE A 84 -16.84 7.68 3.42
N LYS A 85 -17.55 7.30 2.36
CA LYS A 85 -18.76 7.98 1.88
C LYS A 85 -19.88 7.99 2.92
N ARG A 86 -20.02 6.89 3.67
CA ARG A 86 -21.06 6.75 4.69
C ARG A 86 -20.76 7.60 5.92
N GLU A 87 -19.54 7.50 6.46
CA GLU A 87 -19.17 8.20 7.70
C GLU A 87 -18.91 9.70 7.49
N TYR A 88 -18.34 10.09 6.34
CA TYR A 88 -17.92 11.46 6.07
C TYR A 88 -18.80 12.11 4.99
N LYS A 89 -20.12 11.91 5.07
CA LYS A 89 -21.10 12.38 4.07
C LYS A 89 -21.03 13.89 3.82
N LYS A 90 -20.90 14.70 4.88
CA LYS A 90 -20.79 16.17 4.77
C LYS A 90 -19.56 16.59 3.96
N LEU A 91 -18.42 15.92 4.21
CA LEU A 91 -17.19 16.16 3.46
C LEU A 91 -17.34 15.74 1.99
N CYS A 92 -17.97 14.59 1.74
CA CYS A 92 -18.22 14.12 0.37
C CYS A 92 -19.13 15.05 -0.44
N GLN A 93 -20.09 15.72 0.20
CA GLN A 93 -21.00 16.67 -0.45
C GLN A 93 -20.34 18.02 -0.76
N LYS A 94 -19.17 18.33 -0.16
CA LYS A 94 -18.44 19.58 -0.42
C LYS A 94 -17.97 19.60 -1.88
N GLN A 95 -17.96 20.79 -2.48
CA GLN A 95 -17.29 21.00 -3.77
C GLN A 95 -15.82 20.59 -3.65
N LEU A 96 -15.33 19.78 -4.60
CA LEU A 96 -13.99 19.22 -4.55
C LEU A 96 -12.91 20.32 -4.45
N ALA A 97 -13.09 21.41 -5.19
CA ALA A 97 -12.19 22.57 -5.16
C ALA A 97 -12.20 23.35 -3.84
N LYS A 98 -13.19 23.11 -2.96
CA LYS A 98 -13.30 23.71 -1.62
C LYS A 98 -12.89 22.77 -0.49
N VAL A 99 -12.48 21.53 -0.80
CA VAL A 99 -11.92 20.62 0.21
C VAL A 99 -10.56 21.13 0.63
N THR A 100 -10.37 21.37 1.93
CA THR A 100 -9.15 21.93 2.51
C THR A 100 -8.35 20.85 3.22
N THR A 101 -7.08 21.14 3.51
CA THR A 101 -6.23 20.28 4.35
C THR A 101 -6.84 20.09 5.74
N ASP A 102 -7.49 21.13 6.30
CA ASP A 102 -8.15 21.06 7.61
C ASP A 102 -9.31 20.05 7.63
N ASP A 103 -10.12 19.99 6.57
CA ASP A 103 -11.17 18.96 6.45
C ASP A 103 -10.57 17.53 6.55
N LEU A 104 -9.40 17.33 5.94
CA LEU A 104 -8.70 16.04 5.94
C LEU A 104 -7.99 15.75 7.26
N VAL A 105 -7.55 16.79 7.99
CA VAL A 105 -7.03 16.66 9.36
C VAL A 105 -8.14 16.19 10.29
N GLN A 106 -9.33 16.80 10.22
CA GLN A 106 -10.48 16.37 11.02
C GLN A 106 -10.88 14.93 10.72
N TRP A 107 -10.90 14.53 9.44
CA TRP A 107 -11.09 13.14 9.03
C TRP A 107 -10.04 12.21 9.66
N ARG A 108 -8.75 12.53 9.48
CA ARG A 108 -7.62 11.73 9.99
C ARG A 108 -7.73 11.50 11.50
N ASP A 109 -7.97 12.57 12.26
CA ASP A 109 -7.98 12.54 13.72
C ASP A 109 -9.22 11.82 14.26
N SER A 110 -10.37 11.99 13.60
CA SER A 110 -11.56 11.18 13.90
C SER A 110 -11.28 9.70 13.64
N ARG A 111 -10.66 9.37 12.50
CA ARG A 111 -10.38 7.99 12.11
C ARG A 111 -9.36 7.31 13.02
N LEU A 112 -8.36 8.05 13.50
CA LEU A 112 -7.36 7.55 14.45
C LEU A 112 -7.94 7.15 15.82
N LYS A 113 -9.14 7.62 16.18
CA LYS A 113 -9.83 7.18 17.41
C LYS A 113 -10.38 5.75 17.30
N GLU A 114 -10.62 5.27 16.07
CA GLU A 114 -11.26 3.98 15.82
C GLU A 114 -10.28 2.93 15.30
N VAL A 115 -9.26 3.35 14.55
CA VAL A 115 -8.34 2.44 13.87
C VAL A 115 -6.89 2.83 14.00
N GLN A 116 -6.03 1.83 13.81
CA GLN A 116 -4.58 2.01 13.78
C GLN A 116 -4.12 2.87 12.60
N GLY A 117 -3.02 3.60 12.78
CA GLY A 117 -2.48 4.53 11.77
C GLY A 117 -2.20 3.88 10.41
N ALA A 118 -1.87 2.59 10.36
CA ALA A 118 -1.68 1.86 9.11
C ALA A 118 -2.96 1.82 8.25
N THR A 119 -4.15 1.75 8.87
CA THR A 119 -5.43 1.81 8.15
C THR A 119 -5.69 3.21 7.59
N VAL A 120 -5.45 4.25 8.40
CA VAL A 120 -5.55 5.66 7.97
C VAL A 120 -4.63 5.93 6.79
N ARG A 121 -3.38 5.47 6.83
CA ARG A 121 -2.45 5.62 5.69
C ARG A 121 -2.96 4.94 4.42
N ARG A 122 -3.57 3.76 4.51
CA ARG A 122 -4.14 3.07 3.34
C ARG A 122 -5.30 3.85 2.73
N GLU A 123 -6.19 4.39 3.56
CA GLU A 123 -7.30 5.25 3.12
C GLU A 123 -6.75 6.56 2.52
N ALA A 124 -5.78 7.20 3.17
CA ALA A 124 -5.12 8.41 2.71
C ALA A 124 -4.40 8.21 1.36
N ASN A 125 -3.77 7.06 1.12
CA ASN A 125 -3.12 6.77 -0.16
C ASN A 125 -4.11 6.73 -1.33
N ILE A 126 -5.34 6.26 -1.08
CA ILE A 126 -6.41 6.26 -2.09
C ILE A 126 -6.81 7.70 -2.39
N LEU A 127 -7.04 8.51 -1.35
CA LEU A 127 -7.36 9.92 -1.48
C LEU A 127 -6.24 10.70 -2.19
N ALA A 128 -4.98 10.47 -1.85
CA ALA A 128 -3.82 11.07 -2.52
C ALA A 128 -3.80 10.75 -4.02
N SER A 129 -4.08 9.49 -4.40
CA SER A 129 -4.19 9.10 -5.81
C SER A 129 -5.35 9.81 -6.49
N LEU A 130 -6.52 9.87 -5.85
CA LEU A 130 -7.71 10.56 -6.37
C LEU A 130 -7.43 12.04 -6.61
N PHE A 131 -6.93 12.76 -5.60
CA PHE A 131 -6.64 14.19 -5.73
C PHE A 131 -5.52 14.45 -6.74
N THR A 132 -4.58 13.53 -6.90
CA THR A 132 -3.55 13.62 -7.95
C THR A 132 -4.17 13.55 -9.34
N VAL A 133 -5.08 12.60 -9.59
CA VAL A 133 -5.80 12.48 -10.87
C VAL A 133 -6.70 13.69 -11.10
N ALA A 134 -7.47 14.10 -10.08
CA ALA A 134 -8.36 15.26 -10.17
C ALA A 134 -7.61 16.55 -10.53
N ARG A 135 -6.38 16.72 -10.02
CA ARG A 135 -5.51 17.86 -10.36
C ARG A 135 -4.87 17.72 -11.74
N LYS A 136 -4.27 16.56 -12.03
CA LYS A 136 -3.42 16.40 -13.22
C LYS A 136 -4.22 16.13 -14.48
N GLU A 137 -5.22 15.26 -14.42
CA GLU A 137 -5.95 14.76 -15.57
C GLU A 137 -7.29 15.47 -15.74
N TRP A 138 -8.10 15.51 -14.68
CA TRP A 138 -9.45 16.09 -14.78
C TRP A 138 -9.47 17.62 -14.72
N LYS A 139 -8.41 18.24 -14.17
CA LYS A 139 -8.30 19.69 -13.96
C LYS A 139 -9.46 20.26 -13.11
N TRP A 140 -10.01 19.47 -12.20
CA TRP A 140 -11.11 19.89 -11.30
C TRP A 140 -10.61 20.73 -10.12
N ILE A 141 -9.32 20.62 -9.79
CA ILE A 141 -8.67 21.38 -8.72
C ILE A 141 -7.30 21.88 -9.18
N LYS A 142 -6.85 22.99 -8.61
CA LYS A 142 -5.50 23.55 -8.87
C LYS A 142 -4.43 22.87 -8.02
N GLU A 143 -4.74 22.65 -6.75
CA GLU A 143 -3.83 22.10 -5.76
C GLU A 143 -4.50 20.95 -5.01
N SER A 144 -3.69 20.03 -4.48
CA SER A 144 -4.20 18.89 -3.72
C SER A 144 -4.22 19.25 -2.24
N PRO A 145 -5.34 19.07 -1.52
CA PRO A 145 -5.40 19.26 -0.07
C PRO A 145 -4.59 18.21 0.71
N MET A 146 -4.03 17.22 0.02
CA MET A 146 -3.15 16.20 0.61
C MET A 146 -1.70 16.66 0.73
N ALA A 147 -1.29 17.77 0.09
CA ALA A 147 0.10 18.17 0.00
C ALA A 147 0.73 18.46 1.38
N ASP A 148 -0.01 19.15 2.24
CA ASP A 148 0.45 19.54 3.58
C ASP A 148 -0.13 18.66 4.70
N LEU A 149 -0.84 17.57 4.34
CA LEU A 149 -1.43 16.67 5.32
C LEU A 149 -0.35 15.77 5.93
N THR A 150 -0.09 15.96 7.22
CA THR A 150 0.79 15.05 7.97
C THR A 150 0.06 13.75 8.28
N LEU A 151 0.59 12.62 7.83
CA LEU A 151 0.03 11.29 8.09
C LEU A 151 0.67 10.65 9.33
N PRO A 152 -0.06 9.79 10.07
CA PRO A 152 0.51 9.04 11.20
C PRO A 152 1.71 8.22 10.73
N PRO A 153 2.72 7.97 11.59
CA PRO A 153 3.93 7.27 11.19
C PRO A 153 3.64 5.89 10.59
N PRO A 154 4.47 5.40 9.66
CA PRO A 154 4.32 4.05 9.14
C PRO A 154 4.45 3.03 10.29
N SER A 155 3.75 1.91 10.17
CA SER A 155 3.90 0.81 11.13
C SER A 155 5.34 0.31 11.13
N LYS A 156 5.88 0.04 12.31
CA LYS A 156 7.19 -0.60 12.45
C LYS A 156 7.19 -1.95 11.73
N HIS A 157 8.31 -2.28 11.11
CA HIS A 157 8.53 -3.62 10.58
C HIS A 157 8.60 -4.63 11.73
N ARG A 158 8.13 -5.86 11.48
CA ARG A 158 8.23 -6.97 12.44
C ARG A 158 9.63 -7.56 12.36
N ASP A 159 10.19 -7.90 13.51
CA ASP A 159 11.50 -8.56 13.65
C ASP A 159 11.40 -10.01 14.15
N ARG A 160 10.17 -10.51 14.32
CA ARG A 160 9.85 -11.84 14.84
C ARG A 160 10.54 -12.97 14.05
N ARG A 161 11.45 -13.67 14.72
CA ARG A 161 12.06 -14.94 14.30
C ARG A 161 11.17 -16.12 14.69
N ILE A 162 11.41 -17.32 14.17
CA ILE A 162 10.65 -18.53 14.54
C ILE A 162 11.61 -19.53 15.19
N ALA A 163 11.37 -19.87 16.44
CA ALA A 163 12.19 -20.82 17.18
C ALA A 163 11.85 -22.27 16.79
N GLN A 164 12.81 -23.19 16.98
CA GLN A 164 12.65 -24.58 16.57
C GLN A 164 11.55 -25.28 17.39
N ASP A 165 11.41 -24.96 18.68
CA ASP A 165 10.33 -25.48 19.52
C ASP A 165 8.93 -25.11 18.98
N GLU A 166 8.79 -23.93 18.37
CA GLU A 166 7.52 -23.48 17.79
C GLU A 166 7.19 -24.28 16.54
N ILE A 167 8.20 -24.57 15.71
CA ILE A 167 8.06 -25.44 14.54
C ILE A 167 7.63 -26.84 14.98
N ASP A 168 8.28 -27.39 16.01
CA ASP A 168 8.02 -28.73 16.51
C ASP A 168 6.60 -28.84 17.11
N ARG A 169 6.17 -27.84 17.91
CA ARG A 169 4.81 -27.75 18.44
C ARG A 169 3.76 -27.66 17.33
N LEU A 170 4.01 -26.86 16.29
CA LEU A 170 3.12 -26.72 15.14
C LEU A 170 2.97 -28.05 14.37
N CYS A 171 4.09 -28.73 14.11
CA CYS A 171 4.10 -30.06 13.48
C CYS A 171 3.30 -31.07 14.31
N LEU A 172 3.56 -31.14 15.62
CA LEU A 172 2.86 -32.04 16.54
C LEU A 172 1.35 -31.76 16.56
N ALA A 173 0.94 -30.50 16.70
CA ALA A 173 -0.48 -30.12 16.77
C ALA A 173 -1.26 -30.34 15.47
N ALA A 174 -0.56 -30.47 14.34
CA ALA A 174 -1.13 -30.83 13.06
C ALA A 174 -1.13 -32.35 12.80
N ASN A 175 -0.62 -33.16 13.73
CA ASN A 175 -0.30 -34.58 13.55
C ASN A 175 0.52 -34.77 12.26
N TRP A 176 1.56 -33.96 12.08
CA TRP A 176 2.46 -34.05 10.95
C TRP A 176 3.55 -35.09 11.23
N ASP A 177 3.60 -36.12 10.39
CA ASP A 177 4.45 -37.29 10.50
C ASP A 177 5.44 -37.43 9.32
N ASN A 178 5.55 -36.38 8.50
CA ASN A 178 6.37 -36.34 7.29
C ASN A 178 5.91 -37.28 6.14
N ASN A 179 4.62 -37.65 6.12
CA ASN A 179 4.00 -38.44 5.05
C ASN A 179 3.04 -37.61 4.18
N VAL A 180 2.38 -38.27 3.21
CA VAL A 180 1.37 -37.63 2.34
C VAL A 180 0.25 -37.05 3.21
N PRO A 181 -0.08 -35.75 3.08
CA PRO A 181 -1.06 -35.13 3.97
C PRO A 181 -2.47 -35.63 3.65
N VAL A 182 -3.20 -36.02 4.69
CA VAL A 182 -4.58 -36.52 4.60
C VAL A 182 -5.63 -35.43 4.84
N ASN A 183 -5.20 -34.24 5.27
CA ASN A 183 -6.11 -33.12 5.53
C ASN A 183 -5.45 -31.75 5.28
N SER A 184 -6.29 -30.71 5.25
CA SER A 184 -5.87 -29.33 4.98
C SER A 184 -4.92 -28.75 6.05
N THR A 185 -5.00 -29.21 7.30
CA THR A 185 -4.11 -28.75 8.39
C THR A 185 -2.67 -29.22 8.15
N GLN A 186 -2.49 -30.48 7.74
CA GLN A 186 -1.18 -31.01 7.38
C GLN A 186 -0.62 -30.31 6.13
N GLN A 187 -1.45 -30.03 5.12
CA GLN A 187 -1.03 -29.21 3.98
C GLN A 187 -0.55 -27.81 4.39
N ILE A 188 -1.15 -27.21 5.42
CA ILE A 188 -0.71 -25.90 5.96
C ILE A 188 0.64 -26.01 6.65
N ILE A 189 0.92 -27.09 7.37
CA ILE A 189 2.27 -27.33 7.92
C ILE A 189 3.29 -27.53 6.81
N ILE A 190 2.97 -28.29 5.77
CA ILE A 190 3.84 -28.41 4.60
C ILE A 190 4.09 -27.03 3.98
N ALA A 191 3.05 -26.22 3.79
CA ALA A 191 3.18 -24.87 3.27
C ALA A 191 4.04 -23.95 4.17
N PHE A 192 3.89 -24.06 5.49
CA PHE A 192 4.68 -23.33 6.48
C PHE A 192 6.16 -23.71 6.42
N LEU A 193 6.47 -25.00 6.46
CA LEU A 193 7.85 -25.50 6.34
C LEU A 193 8.45 -25.13 4.99
N PHE A 194 7.66 -25.24 3.91
CA PHE A 194 8.08 -24.85 2.58
C PHE A 194 8.35 -23.35 2.47
N ALA A 195 7.59 -22.50 3.17
CA ALA A 195 7.84 -21.06 3.24
C ALA A 195 9.17 -20.74 3.95
N ILE A 196 9.51 -21.49 5.01
CA ILE A 196 10.80 -21.35 5.72
C ILE A 196 11.98 -21.74 4.81
N GLU A 197 11.80 -22.74 3.93
CA GLU A 197 12.85 -23.16 2.99
C GLU A 197 13.02 -22.23 1.79
N THR A 198 11.96 -21.52 1.37
CA THR A 198 11.93 -20.80 0.08
C THR A 198 11.74 -19.29 0.19
N ALA A 199 11.43 -18.79 1.39
CA ALA A 199 11.00 -17.41 1.65
C ALA A 199 9.77 -16.97 0.84
N MET A 200 9.01 -17.87 0.23
CA MET A 200 7.85 -17.53 -0.60
C MET A 200 6.70 -16.93 0.22
N ARG A 201 5.91 -16.04 -0.40
CA ARG A 201 4.71 -15.48 0.24
C ARG A 201 3.59 -16.53 0.27
N ALA A 202 2.72 -16.50 1.28
CA ALA A 202 1.58 -17.42 1.40
C ALA A 202 0.75 -17.53 0.11
N GLY A 203 0.38 -16.40 -0.51
CA GLY A 203 -0.38 -16.40 -1.76
C GLY A 203 0.40 -16.95 -2.98
N GLU A 204 1.74 -16.89 -2.96
CA GLU A 204 2.58 -17.52 -3.99
C GLU A 204 2.60 -19.04 -3.81
N ILE A 205 2.62 -19.53 -2.56
CA ILE A 205 2.60 -20.95 -2.21
C ILE A 205 1.22 -21.56 -2.54
N VAL A 206 0.15 -20.95 -2.05
CA VAL A 206 -1.22 -21.43 -2.23
C VAL A 206 -1.67 -21.37 -3.69
N GLY A 207 -1.12 -20.45 -4.48
CA GLY A 207 -1.40 -20.34 -5.92
C GLY A 207 -0.45 -21.13 -6.82
N LEU A 208 0.38 -22.02 -6.26
CA LEU A 208 1.37 -22.78 -7.01
C LEU A 208 0.74 -23.95 -7.77
N THR A 209 1.14 -24.11 -9.03
CA THR A 209 0.65 -25.17 -9.91
C THR A 209 1.80 -26.06 -10.39
N TRP A 210 1.51 -27.33 -10.68
CA TRP A 210 2.51 -28.34 -11.02
C TRP A 210 3.28 -28.03 -12.31
N ASP A 211 2.68 -27.34 -13.28
CA ASP A 211 3.34 -26.88 -14.52
C ASP A 211 4.49 -25.90 -14.27
N ARG A 212 4.63 -25.39 -13.05
CA ARG A 212 5.66 -24.42 -12.65
C ARG A 212 6.74 -25.01 -11.76
N VAL A 213 6.65 -26.30 -11.43
CA VAL A 213 7.55 -26.96 -10.47
C VAL A 213 8.44 -27.96 -11.20
N TYR A 214 9.74 -27.67 -11.21
CA TYR A 214 10.77 -28.48 -11.87
C TYR A 214 11.56 -29.24 -10.81
N LEU A 215 11.01 -30.36 -10.31
CA LEU A 215 11.62 -31.08 -9.18
C LEU A 215 12.99 -31.70 -9.49
N LYS A 216 13.22 -32.13 -10.74
CA LYS A 216 14.52 -32.69 -11.17
C LYS A 216 15.62 -31.62 -11.11
N ASP A 217 15.34 -30.44 -11.64
CA ASP A 217 16.26 -29.30 -11.67
C ASP A 217 16.23 -28.47 -10.37
N ARG A 218 15.34 -28.83 -9.44
CA ARG A 218 15.15 -28.22 -8.11
C ARG A 218 14.91 -26.71 -8.17
N TYR A 219 13.97 -26.28 -9.00
CA TYR A 219 13.47 -24.91 -8.97
C TYR A 219 11.98 -24.85 -9.30
N LEU A 220 11.36 -23.71 -8.99
CA LEU A 220 10.02 -23.38 -9.46
C LEU A 220 9.99 -21.98 -10.06
N VAL A 221 8.95 -21.71 -10.85
CA VAL A 221 8.74 -20.42 -11.51
C VAL A 221 7.54 -19.72 -10.91
N LEU A 222 7.76 -18.52 -10.36
CA LEU A 222 6.68 -17.62 -9.98
C LEU A 222 6.47 -16.62 -11.11
N ASN A 223 5.29 -16.64 -11.70
CA ASN A 223 4.84 -15.62 -12.64
C ASN A 223 4.57 -14.30 -11.89
N GLU A 224 4.31 -13.21 -12.62
CA GLU A 224 4.03 -11.91 -12.02
C GLU A 224 2.93 -12.00 -10.95
N THR A 225 3.37 -11.94 -9.68
CA THR A 225 2.46 -11.92 -8.54
C THR A 225 2.14 -10.47 -8.17
N LYS A 226 1.24 -10.31 -7.19
CA LYS A 226 0.66 -9.03 -6.72
C LYS A 226 1.64 -7.86 -6.58
N ASN A 227 2.94 -8.10 -6.34
CA ASN A 227 4.02 -7.10 -6.21
C ASN A 227 5.37 -7.57 -6.82
N GLY A 228 5.40 -8.65 -7.60
CA GLY A 228 6.64 -9.36 -7.94
C GLY A 228 6.91 -9.46 -9.43
N THR A 229 8.16 -9.27 -9.83
CA THR A 229 8.65 -9.70 -11.14
C THR A 229 8.64 -11.22 -11.22
N LYS A 230 8.47 -11.74 -12.44
CA LYS A 230 8.71 -13.16 -12.72
C LYS A 230 10.07 -13.56 -12.13
N ARG A 231 10.13 -14.64 -11.35
CA ARG A 231 11.37 -15.13 -10.76
C ARG A 231 11.40 -16.63 -10.62
N ASN A 232 12.61 -17.18 -10.66
CA ASN A 232 12.86 -18.58 -10.36
C ASN A 232 13.24 -18.70 -8.89
N VAL A 233 12.61 -19.62 -8.19
CA VAL A 233 12.90 -19.92 -6.78
C VAL A 233 13.63 -21.27 -6.72
N PRO A 234 14.92 -21.32 -6.36
CA PRO A 234 15.62 -22.58 -6.14
C PRO A 234 15.04 -23.30 -4.94
N LEU A 235 15.07 -24.64 -4.99
CA LEU A 235 14.51 -25.52 -3.97
C LEU A 235 15.64 -26.27 -3.26
N SER A 236 15.62 -26.23 -1.94
CA SER A 236 16.46 -27.11 -1.11
C SER A 236 16.00 -28.57 -1.27
N LYS A 237 16.84 -29.52 -0.85
CA LYS A 237 16.45 -30.95 -0.80
C LYS A 237 15.16 -31.14 0.01
N ARG A 238 15.06 -30.46 1.16
CA ARG A 238 13.88 -30.48 2.02
C ARG A 238 12.64 -29.90 1.33
N ALA A 239 12.79 -28.80 0.60
CA ALA A 239 11.69 -28.23 -0.16
C ALA A 239 11.17 -29.20 -1.24
N VAL A 240 12.07 -29.94 -1.91
CA VAL A 240 11.70 -30.97 -2.89
C VAL A 240 10.95 -32.14 -2.25
N GLU A 241 11.41 -32.61 -1.09
CA GLU A 241 10.72 -33.66 -0.31
C GLU A 241 9.29 -33.23 0.02
N LEU A 242 9.13 -32.03 0.60
CA LEU A 242 7.84 -31.47 0.99
C LEU A 242 6.87 -31.37 -0.19
N LEU A 243 7.34 -30.89 -1.35
CA LEU A 243 6.51 -30.84 -2.55
C LEU A 243 6.18 -32.25 -3.04
N THR A 244 7.12 -33.19 -3.00
CA THR A 244 6.89 -34.55 -3.49
C THR A 244 5.74 -35.24 -2.74
N LEU A 245 5.58 -34.97 -1.44
CA LEU A 245 4.45 -35.48 -0.63
C LEU A 245 3.08 -34.98 -1.09
N LEU A 246 3.01 -33.87 -1.84
CA LEU A 246 1.78 -33.29 -2.36
C LEU A 246 1.40 -33.84 -3.75
N LYS A 247 2.28 -34.59 -4.41
CA LYS A 247 1.99 -35.13 -5.74
C LYS A 247 0.80 -36.10 -5.69
N GLY A 248 -0.10 -35.92 -6.64
CA GLY A 248 -1.29 -36.78 -6.80
C GLY A 248 -2.50 -36.34 -5.99
N LEU A 249 -2.37 -35.35 -5.08
CA LEU A 249 -3.51 -34.80 -4.34
C LEU A 249 -4.45 -33.98 -5.25
N ASP A 250 -3.88 -33.26 -6.22
CA ASP A 250 -4.60 -32.55 -7.26
C ASP A 250 -3.81 -32.60 -8.57
N LYS A 251 -4.52 -32.56 -9.70
CA LYS A 251 -3.92 -32.67 -11.04
C LYS A 251 -3.18 -31.40 -11.46
N LYS A 252 -3.58 -30.23 -10.95
CA LYS A 252 -3.09 -28.91 -11.39
C LYS A 252 -2.44 -28.12 -10.26
N GLN A 253 -3.11 -28.02 -9.12
CA GLN A 253 -2.63 -27.26 -7.96
C GLN A 253 -1.68 -28.11 -7.12
N VAL A 254 -0.67 -27.46 -6.54
CA VAL A 254 0.23 -28.12 -5.57
C VAL A 254 -0.43 -28.20 -4.20
N PHE A 255 -1.13 -27.14 -3.79
CA PHE A 255 -1.90 -27.07 -2.54
C PHE A 255 -3.38 -26.98 -2.87
N THR A 256 -4.23 -27.74 -2.18
CA THR A 256 -5.68 -27.77 -2.46
C THR A 256 -6.47 -26.79 -1.60
N CYS A 257 -5.84 -26.16 -0.60
CA CYS A 257 -6.45 -25.09 0.18
C CYS A 257 -6.56 -23.80 -0.63
N ASN A 258 -7.65 -23.04 -0.45
CA ASN A 258 -7.77 -21.71 -1.03
C ASN A 258 -7.21 -20.65 -0.06
N SER A 259 -6.89 -19.44 -0.56
CA SER A 259 -6.21 -18.42 0.24
C SER A 259 -7.00 -17.96 1.48
N GLN A 260 -8.32 -18.01 1.45
CA GLN A 260 -9.16 -17.57 2.57
C GLN A 260 -9.24 -18.64 3.68
N SER A 261 -9.34 -19.92 3.30
CA SER A 261 -9.29 -21.02 4.25
C SER A 261 -7.90 -21.17 4.85
N PHE A 262 -6.84 -20.89 4.07
CA PHE A 262 -5.45 -20.93 4.53
C PHE A 262 -5.19 -20.06 5.76
N ASP A 263 -5.50 -18.75 5.68
CA ASP A 263 -5.24 -17.82 6.80
C ASP A 263 -6.05 -18.18 8.06
N THR A 264 -7.29 -18.63 7.86
CA THR A 264 -8.17 -19.05 8.96
C THR A 264 -7.63 -20.29 9.66
N LEU A 265 -7.24 -21.31 8.89
CA LEU A 265 -6.71 -22.55 9.43
C LEU A 265 -5.31 -22.36 10.07
N TRP A 266 -4.46 -21.52 9.48
CA TRP A 266 -3.18 -21.13 10.07
C TRP A 266 -3.37 -20.53 11.46
N ARG A 267 -4.28 -19.56 11.60
CA ARG A 267 -4.60 -18.95 12.91
C ARG A 267 -5.09 -19.99 13.91
N LYS A 268 -6.05 -20.85 13.51
CA LYS A 268 -6.56 -21.92 14.38
C LYS A 268 -5.45 -22.87 14.86
N LEU A 269 -4.53 -23.26 13.98
CA LEU A 269 -3.43 -24.15 14.32
C LEU A 269 -2.43 -23.49 15.27
N ARG A 270 -2.03 -22.25 14.98
CA ARG A 270 -1.17 -21.44 15.85
C ARG A 270 -1.78 -21.27 17.25
N ASP A 271 -3.06 -20.91 17.31
CA ASP A 271 -3.75 -20.65 18.57
C ASP A 271 -3.87 -21.93 19.42
N ARG A 272 -4.07 -23.09 18.79
CA ARG A 272 -4.01 -24.41 19.45
C ARG A 272 -2.65 -24.67 20.11
N CYS A 273 -1.57 -24.20 19.49
CA CYS A 273 -0.20 -24.33 20.02
C CYS A 273 0.15 -23.28 21.07
N GLN A 274 -0.76 -22.34 21.36
CA GLN A 274 -0.54 -21.20 22.26
C GLN A 274 0.67 -20.35 21.85
N ILE A 275 0.92 -20.24 20.54
CA ILE A 275 2.02 -19.42 20.02
C ILE A 275 1.55 -17.98 19.87
N THR A 276 2.16 -17.08 20.65
CA THR A 276 1.84 -15.66 20.64
C THR A 276 2.53 -14.92 19.50
N ASP A 277 1.77 -14.03 18.86
CA ASP A 277 2.25 -13.08 17.86
C ASP A 277 3.08 -13.71 16.71
N LEU A 278 2.64 -14.87 16.21
CA LEU A 278 3.20 -15.47 15.00
C LEU A 278 2.23 -15.29 13.83
N HIS A 279 2.70 -14.63 12.77
CA HIS A 279 2.01 -14.53 11.50
C HIS A 279 2.68 -15.42 10.47
N PHE A 280 1.91 -15.90 9.48
CA PHE A 280 2.50 -16.70 8.42
C PHE A 280 3.61 -15.94 7.68
N HIS A 281 3.49 -14.61 7.55
CA HIS A 281 4.52 -13.80 6.91
C HIS A 281 5.86 -13.79 7.65
N ASP A 282 5.88 -14.11 8.95
CA ASP A 282 7.12 -14.20 9.73
C ASP A 282 8.01 -15.36 9.24
N THR A 283 7.44 -16.37 8.54
CA THR A 283 8.23 -17.41 7.83
C THR A 283 9.21 -16.82 6.83
N ARG A 284 8.87 -15.67 6.20
CA ARG A 284 9.77 -14.99 5.28
C ARG A 284 10.95 -14.37 6.02
N HIS A 285 10.76 -13.82 7.21
CA HIS A 285 11.85 -13.30 8.04
C HIS A 285 12.79 -14.42 8.47
N GLU A 286 12.21 -15.54 8.92
CA GLU A 286 12.99 -16.73 9.29
C GLU A 286 13.77 -17.28 8.09
N ALA A 287 13.11 -17.46 6.95
CA ALA A 287 13.72 -17.95 5.72
C ALA A 287 14.86 -17.06 5.25
N CYS A 288 14.65 -15.74 5.18
CA CYS A 288 15.69 -14.79 4.76
C CYS A 288 16.92 -14.90 5.64
N THR A 289 16.72 -15.01 6.96
CA THR A 289 17.84 -15.08 7.90
C THR A 289 18.59 -16.42 7.82
N ARG A 290 17.88 -17.55 7.62
CA ARG A 290 18.49 -18.87 7.39
C ARG A 290 19.24 -18.94 6.06
N LEU A 291 18.63 -18.42 5.00
CA LEU A 291 19.19 -18.46 3.64
C LEU A 291 20.38 -17.51 3.48
N ALA A 292 20.42 -16.38 4.20
CA ALA A 292 21.58 -15.48 4.24
C ALA A 292 22.85 -16.11 4.84
N ARG A 293 22.78 -17.31 5.41
CA ARG A 293 23.96 -18.10 5.82
C ARG A 293 24.48 -19.02 4.72
N LYS A 294 23.69 -19.23 3.66
CA LYS A 294 23.95 -20.22 2.61
C LYS A 294 24.12 -19.57 1.24
N LEU A 295 23.56 -18.38 1.05
CA LEU A 295 23.51 -17.67 -0.23
C LEU A 295 24.13 -16.30 -0.10
N GLU A 296 24.85 -15.92 -1.15
CA GLU A 296 25.29 -14.54 -1.35
C GLU A 296 24.10 -13.59 -1.49
N VAL A 297 24.29 -12.32 -1.10
CA VAL A 297 23.21 -11.33 -0.99
C VAL A 297 22.46 -11.13 -2.31
N LEU A 298 23.16 -11.17 -3.45
CA LEU A 298 22.54 -11.00 -4.77
C LEU A 298 21.67 -12.18 -5.17
N ASP A 299 22.11 -13.41 -4.89
CA ASP A 299 21.34 -14.61 -5.19
C ASP A 299 20.13 -14.72 -4.27
N LEU A 300 20.31 -14.38 -3.00
CA LEU A 300 19.23 -14.27 -2.03
C LEU A 300 18.17 -13.25 -2.47
N ALA A 301 18.59 -12.04 -2.87
CA ALA A 301 17.69 -11.01 -3.36
C ALA A 301 16.91 -11.45 -4.62
N ARG A 302 17.60 -12.13 -5.56
CA ARG A 302 16.99 -12.68 -6.79
C ARG A 302 15.96 -13.77 -6.47
N MET A 303 16.29 -14.70 -5.58
CA MET A 303 15.40 -15.77 -5.11
C MET A 303 14.13 -15.22 -4.45
N ILE A 304 14.31 -14.23 -3.58
CA ILE A 304 13.23 -13.61 -2.79
C ILE A 304 12.37 -12.66 -3.64
N GLY A 305 12.94 -12.13 -4.74
CA GLY A 305 12.28 -11.20 -5.65
C GLY A 305 12.31 -9.76 -5.18
N HIS A 306 13.40 -9.32 -4.54
CA HIS A 306 13.61 -7.93 -4.16
C HIS A 306 14.41 -7.20 -5.24
N LYS A 307 13.86 -6.08 -5.76
CA LYS A 307 14.56 -5.20 -6.69
C LYS A 307 15.56 -4.28 -5.98
N ASP A 308 15.22 -3.85 -4.77
CA ASP A 308 16.06 -3.01 -3.92
C ASP A 308 16.60 -3.85 -2.75
N LEU A 309 17.92 -3.90 -2.63
CA LEU A 309 18.62 -4.61 -1.55
C LEU A 309 18.27 -4.06 -0.17
N ARG A 310 17.91 -2.78 -0.05
CA ARG A 310 17.44 -2.21 1.23
C ARG A 310 16.20 -2.92 1.75
N SER A 311 15.37 -3.47 0.86
CA SER A 311 14.19 -4.26 1.27
C SER A 311 14.59 -5.58 1.94
N LEU A 312 15.80 -6.10 1.69
CA LEU A 312 16.30 -7.30 2.35
C LEU A 312 16.57 -7.07 3.85
N MET A 313 17.02 -5.87 4.22
CA MET A 313 17.30 -5.47 5.60
C MET A 313 16.06 -5.50 6.50
N ILE A 314 14.86 -5.44 5.92
CA ILE A 314 13.60 -5.59 6.65
C ILE A 314 13.43 -7.04 7.16
N TYR A 315 13.97 -8.02 6.43
CA TYR A 315 13.74 -9.44 6.68
C TYR A 315 14.92 -10.16 7.32
N TYR A 316 16.13 -9.63 7.14
CA TYR A 316 17.34 -10.17 7.75
C TYR A 316 17.43 -9.73 9.21
N ASN A 317 17.07 -10.65 10.11
CA ASN A 317 17.00 -10.42 11.56
C ASN A 317 17.98 -11.37 12.28
N ALA A 318 19.25 -11.35 11.88
CA ALA A 318 20.28 -12.12 12.55
C ALA A 318 20.63 -11.48 13.90
N THR A 319 20.78 -12.31 14.94
CA THR A 319 21.19 -11.80 16.25
C THR A 319 22.68 -11.47 16.27
N ALA A 320 23.11 -10.62 17.20
CA ALA A 320 24.52 -10.31 17.38
C ALA A 320 25.36 -11.58 17.59
N SER A 321 24.86 -12.53 18.38
CA SER A 321 25.51 -13.83 18.58
C SER A 321 25.63 -14.64 17.29
N GLU A 322 24.58 -14.68 16.46
CA GLU A 322 24.60 -15.37 15.16
C GLU A 322 25.55 -14.74 14.13
N ILE A 323 25.87 -13.46 14.29
CA ILE A 323 26.87 -12.77 13.48
C ILE A 323 28.26 -13.04 14.04
N ALA A 324 28.43 -12.99 15.38
CA ALA A 324 29.68 -13.28 16.05
C ALA A 324 30.23 -14.67 15.69
N THR A 325 29.39 -15.71 15.66
CA THR A 325 29.79 -17.07 15.25
C THR A 325 30.33 -17.18 13.83
N ARG A 326 30.17 -16.16 12.98
CA ARG A 326 30.72 -16.14 11.60
C ARG A 326 32.07 -15.41 11.50
N LEU A 327 32.46 -14.72 12.58
CA LEU A 327 33.74 -14.03 12.65
C LEU A 327 34.87 -14.98 13.09
N ASP A 328 34.51 -16.10 13.72
CA ASP A 328 35.39 -17.21 14.11
C ASP A 328 35.54 -18.24 12.98
#